data_AF-A0AAJ6Z629-F1
#
_entry.id   AF-A0AAJ6Z629-F1
#
_cell.length_a   1.000
_cell.length_b   1.000
_cell.length_c   1.000
_cell.angle_alpha   90.00
_cell.angle_beta   90.00
_cell.angle_gamma   90.00
#
_symmetry.space_group_name_H-M   'P 1'
#
loop_
_entity.id
_entity.type
_entity.pdbx_description
1 polymer ?
#
loop_
_entity_poly.entity_id
_entity_poly.type
_entity_poly.pdbx_seq_one_letter_code
_entity_poly.pdbx_strand_id
1 'polypeptide(L)'
;MACCARALPAIFLQLNLMLMMYAGAGFATAARLKWDPSTYVPLRELLPHEYRAAAALLLAASIVLFLLAHLALAALYSRRARRLLLVMYGCVMVMMVSTQTAWGWWTGVRLAGWAHSAQAEELRRAMRLREHLAPLLQDLSQWHPLPQKLNNLIKEAEADAPRNGYVAVAALAVFLVLQPAAAALSLLLAARTQPTRSEDQNVSVTTSLDSERRPLRTAYKNGRLVLV
;
A
#
# COMPACT_ATOMS: atom_id res chain seq x y z
N MET A 1 19.83 3.88 -25.78
CA MET A 1 19.71 4.12 -24.32
C MET A 1 18.69 5.21 -23.93
N ALA A 2 18.26 6.10 -24.85
CA ALA A 2 17.28 7.16 -24.54
C ALA A 2 15.85 6.66 -24.23
N CYS A 3 15.40 5.55 -24.83
CA CYS A 3 14.07 4.98 -24.57
C CYS A 3 13.92 4.48 -23.11
N CYS A 4 14.94 3.81 -22.56
CA CYS A 4 14.91 3.32 -21.19
C CYS A 4 14.87 4.46 -20.15
N ALA A 5 15.42 5.64 -20.47
CA ALA A 5 15.43 6.79 -19.57
C ALA A 5 14.04 7.45 -19.42
N ARG A 6 13.21 7.40 -20.47
CA ARG A 6 11.82 7.90 -20.45
C ARG A 6 10.82 6.85 -19.94
N ALA A 7 11.12 5.56 -20.10
CA ALA A 7 10.24 4.48 -19.66
C ALA A 7 10.15 4.35 -18.13
N LEU A 8 11.25 4.52 -17.40
CA LEU A 8 11.28 4.30 -15.94
C LEU A 8 10.33 5.22 -15.14
N PRO A 9 10.25 6.54 -15.40
CA PRO A 9 9.27 7.40 -14.75
C PRO A 9 7.82 7.01 -15.07
N ALA A 10 7.54 6.56 -16.30
CA ALA A 10 6.20 6.13 -16.70
C ALA A 10 5.79 4.83 -16.00
N ILE A 11 6.70 3.85 -15.92
CA ILE A 11 6.49 2.60 -15.16
C ILE A 11 6.26 2.92 -13.67
N PHE A 12 7.02 3.85 -13.10
CA PHE A 12 6.85 4.27 -11.71
C PHE A 12 5.48 4.88 -11.45
N LEU A 13 4.99 5.72 -12.37
CA LEU A 13 3.65 6.27 -12.30
C LEU A 13 2.59 5.16 -12.37
N GLN A 14 2.73 4.22 -13.32
CA GLN A 14 1.78 3.11 -13.50
C GLN A 14 1.71 2.21 -12.26
N LEU A 15 2.85 1.88 -11.64
CA LEU A 15 2.88 1.12 -10.40
C LEU A 15 2.15 1.86 -9.27
N ASN A 16 2.36 3.17 -9.14
CA ASN A 16 1.66 3.97 -8.13
C ASN A 16 0.15 4.07 -8.40
N LEU A 17 -0.28 4.12 -9.66
CA LEU A 17 -1.71 4.06 -10.01
C LEU A 17 -2.33 2.72 -9.61
N MET A 18 -1.65 1.60 -9.86
CA MET A 18 -2.12 0.29 -9.41
C MET A 18 -2.19 0.21 -7.88
N LEU A 19 -1.15 0.68 -7.18
CA LEU A 19 -1.14 0.74 -5.72
C LEU A 19 -2.24 1.65 -5.15
N MET A 20 -2.59 2.73 -5.85
CA MET A 20 -3.71 3.63 -5.50
C MET A 20 -5.06 2.89 -5.58
N MET A 21 -5.25 2.04 -6.60
CA MET A 21 -6.46 1.22 -6.71
C MET A 21 -6.58 0.26 -5.52
N TYR A 22 -5.48 -0.39 -5.14
CA TYR A 22 -5.44 -1.24 -3.94
C TYR A 22 -5.65 -0.44 -2.66
N ALA A 23 -5.11 0.78 -2.56
CA ALA A 23 -5.33 1.67 -1.43
C ALA A 23 -6.82 1.99 -1.25
N GLY A 24 -7.53 2.29 -2.35
CA GLY A 24 -8.98 2.51 -2.35
C GLY A 24 -9.77 1.26 -1.93
N ALA A 25 -9.41 0.10 -2.47
CA ALA A 25 -10.02 -1.17 -2.05
C ALA A 25 -9.79 -1.43 -0.55
N GLY A 26 -8.56 -1.30 -0.07
CA GLY A 26 -8.22 -1.44 1.35
C GLY A 26 -8.95 -0.44 2.24
N PHE A 27 -9.15 0.79 1.77
CA PHE A 27 -9.87 1.83 2.51
C PHE A 27 -11.36 1.47 2.64
N ALA A 28 -11.99 1.02 1.55
CA ALA A 28 -13.36 0.54 1.57
C ALA A 28 -13.53 -0.69 2.46
N THR A 29 -12.59 -1.63 2.41
CA THR A 29 -12.59 -2.82 3.28
C THR A 29 -12.40 -2.44 4.74
N ALA A 30 -11.48 -1.52 5.06
CA ALA A 30 -11.29 -1.02 6.41
C ALA A 30 -12.54 -0.30 6.93
N ALA A 31 -13.21 0.46 6.06
CA ALA A 31 -14.46 1.10 6.39
C ALA A 31 -15.57 0.07 6.69
N ARG A 32 -15.70 -0.98 5.88
CA ARG A 32 -16.64 -2.08 6.17
C ARG A 32 -16.30 -2.79 7.46
N LEU A 33 -15.03 -3.12 7.69
CA LEU A 33 -14.57 -3.73 8.94
C LEU A 33 -14.97 -2.88 10.16
N LYS A 34 -14.91 -1.54 10.07
CA LYS A 34 -15.20 -0.66 11.19
C LYS A 34 -16.69 -0.31 11.36
N TRP A 35 -17.40 -0.05 10.26
CA TRP A 35 -18.76 0.49 10.26
C TRP A 35 -19.85 -0.51 9.85
N ASP A 36 -19.49 -1.65 9.26
CA ASP A 36 -20.42 -2.76 9.01
C ASP A 36 -19.92 -4.06 9.69
N PRO A 37 -20.12 -4.17 11.02
CA PRO A 37 -19.61 -5.29 11.79
C PRO A 37 -20.33 -6.61 11.49
N SER A 38 -21.46 -6.58 10.77
CA SER A 38 -22.28 -7.77 10.48
C SER A 38 -21.60 -8.71 9.48
N THR A 39 -20.73 -8.18 8.62
CA THR A 39 -20.07 -8.95 7.56
C THR A 39 -18.95 -9.87 8.09
N TYR A 40 -18.38 -9.56 9.25
CA TYR A 40 -17.19 -10.26 9.80
C TYR A 40 -17.39 -10.73 11.25
N VAL A 41 -18.63 -11.01 11.66
CA VAL A 41 -18.99 -11.55 12.98
C VAL A 41 -18.10 -12.73 13.41
N PRO A 42 -17.89 -13.80 12.60
CA PRO A 42 -17.08 -14.93 13.04
C PRO A 42 -15.62 -14.55 13.33
N LEU A 43 -15.04 -13.64 12.53
CA LEU A 43 -13.67 -13.19 12.74
C LEU A 43 -13.55 -12.33 14.02
N ARG A 44 -14.57 -11.51 14.28
CA ARG A 44 -14.63 -10.65 15.46
C ARG A 44 -14.78 -11.45 16.75
N GLU A 45 -15.58 -12.51 16.75
CA GLU A 45 -15.82 -13.34 17.93
C GLU A 45 -14.64 -14.29 18.22
N LEU A 46 -14.07 -14.90 17.19
CA LEU A 46 -12.98 -15.87 17.35
C LEU A 46 -11.61 -15.21 17.58
N LEU A 47 -11.37 -14.05 16.95
CA LEU A 47 -10.06 -13.38 16.90
C LEU A 47 -10.23 -11.86 17.11
N PRO A 48 -10.69 -11.41 18.29
CA PRO A 48 -11.08 -10.03 18.52
C PRO A 48 -9.91 -9.05 18.45
N HIS A 49 -8.71 -9.46 18.86
CA HIS A 49 -7.54 -8.59 18.86
C HIS A 49 -6.99 -8.40 17.44
N GLU A 50 -6.92 -9.48 16.67
CA GLU A 50 -6.48 -9.53 15.29
C GLU A 50 -7.42 -8.72 14.41
N TYR A 51 -8.73 -8.86 14.62
CA TYR A 51 -9.75 -8.08 13.93
C TYR A 51 -9.60 -6.57 14.16
N ARG A 52 -9.41 -6.13 15.42
CA ARG A 52 -9.22 -4.71 15.76
C ARG A 52 -7.93 -4.15 15.15
N ALA A 53 -6.85 -4.92 15.23
CA ALA A 53 -5.58 -4.56 14.61
C ALA A 53 -5.70 -4.46 13.09
N ALA A 54 -6.36 -5.42 12.44
CA ALA A 54 -6.59 -5.42 11.00
C ALA A 54 -7.40 -4.19 10.55
N ALA A 55 -8.48 -3.83 11.26
CA ALA A 55 -9.29 -2.67 10.93
C ALA A 55 -8.47 -1.35 10.99
N ALA A 56 -7.61 -1.20 12.00
CA ALA A 56 -6.77 -0.02 12.16
C ALA A 56 -5.60 0.01 11.15
N LEU A 57 -4.89 -1.10 10.99
CA LEU A 57 -3.71 -1.20 10.14
C LEU A 57 -4.07 -1.12 8.66
N LEU A 58 -5.19 -1.71 8.24
CA LEU A 58 -5.66 -1.62 6.86
C LEU A 58 -6.02 -0.18 6.49
N LEU A 59 -6.70 0.54 7.39
CA LEU A 59 -7.00 1.96 7.19
C LEU A 59 -5.71 2.80 7.11
N ALA A 60 -4.79 2.61 8.06
CA ALA A 60 -3.53 3.33 8.10
C ALA A 60 -2.68 3.06 6.84
N ALA A 61 -2.57 1.79 6.44
CA ALA A 61 -1.87 1.37 5.23
C ALA A 61 -2.46 2.03 3.98
N SER A 62 -3.79 2.04 3.83
CA SER A 62 -4.46 2.70 2.70
C SER A 62 -4.17 4.20 2.65
N ILE A 63 -4.26 4.90 3.77
CA ILE A 63 -3.93 6.34 3.84
C ILE A 63 -2.48 6.58 3.46
N VAL A 64 -1.54 5.77 3.97
CA VAL A 64 -0.12 5.88 3.63
C VAL A 64 0.12 5.66 2.14
N LEU A 65 -0.54 4.69 1.50
CA LEU A 65 -0.44 4.47 0.05
C LEU A 65 -0.96 5.66 -0.76
N PHE A 66 -2.08 6.25 -0.35
CA PHE A 66 -2.57 7.48 -0.97
C PHE A 66 -1.51 8.60 -0.87
N LEU A 67 -0.93 8.80 0.31
CA LEU A 67 0.12 9.82 0.51
C LEU A 67 1.38 9.51 -0.32
N LEU A 68 1.79 8.24 -0.41
CA LEU A 68 2.92 7.79 -1.23
C LEU A 68 2.69 8.08 -2.71
N ALA A 69 1.48 7.88 -3.23
CA ALA A 69 1.15 8.22 -4.62
C ALA A 69 1.26 9.73 -4.89
N HIS A 70 0.81 10.57 -3.96
CA HIS A 70 0.99 12.02 -4.06
C HIS A 70 2.47 12.41 -3.98
N LEU A 71 3.23 11.75 -3.12
CA LEU A 71 4.67 11.96 -2.98
C LEU A 71 5.42 11.56 -4.27
N ALA A 72 5.02 10.45 -4.90
CA ALA A 72 5.55 10.01 -6.19
C ALA A 72 5.26 11.03 -7.29
N LEU A 73 4.03 11.57 -7.34
CA LEU A 73 3.66 12.61 -8.29
C LEU A 73 4.47 13.90 -8.06
N ALA A 74 4.58 14.35 -6.80
CA ALA A 74 5.37 15.51 -6.42
C ALA A 74 6.85 15.34 -6.77
N ALA A 75 7.40 14.12 -6.65
CA ALA A 75 8.77 13.81 -7.05
C ALA A 75 8.98 13.90 -8.57
N LEU A 76 7.96 13.60 -9.37
CA LEU A 76 8.04 13.71 -10.83
C LEU A 76 7.93 15.17 -11.32
N TYR A 77 7.14 16.00 -10.65
CA TYR A 77 6.98 17.41 -11.02
C TYR A 77 8.08 18.34 -10.47
N SER A 78 8.67 18.01 -9.32
CA SER A 78 9.74 18.82 -8.74
C SER A 78 11.11 18.40 -9.32
N ARG A 79 11.90 19.37 -9.81
CA ARG A 79 13.28 19.09 -10.24
C ARG A 79 14.28 19.17 -9.09
N ARG A 80 14.12 20.17 -8.21
CA ARG A 80 15.08 20.45 -7.11
C ARG A 80 14.98 19.46 -5.95
N ALA A 81 13.76 19.08 -5.57
CA ALA A 81 13.51 18.18 -4.45
C ALA A 81 13.36 16.70 -4.85
N ARG A 82 13.47 16.38 -6.15
CA ARG A 82 13.18 15.05 -6.72
C ARG A 82 13.81 13.91 -5.93
N ARG A 83 15.12 14.00 -5.73
CA ARG A 83 15.90 12.95 -5.08
C ARG A 83 15.44 12.73 -3.64
N LEU A 84 15.25 13.80 -2.88
CA LEU A 84 14.78 13.73 -1.49
C LEU A 84 13.38 13.09 -1.42
N LEU A 85 12.46 13.51 -2.29
CA LEU A 85 11.10 12.95 -2.32
C LEU A 85 11.09 11.46 -2.72
N LEU A 86 11.94 11.05 -3.66
CA LEU A 86 12.09 9.63 -4.05
C LEU A 86 12.71 8.79 -2.93
N VAL A 87 13.70 9.30 -2.20
CA VAL A 87 14.28 8.61 -1.04
C VAL A 87 13.25 8.49 0.08
N MET A 88 12.53 9.57 0.39
CA MET A 88 11.44 9.57 1.36
C MET A 88 10.36 8.55 0.98
N TYR A 89 9.97 8.50 -0.29
CA TYR A 89 9.05 7.49 -0.81
C TYR A 89 9.57 6.07 -0.55
N GLY A 90 10.83 5.79 -0.92
CA GLY A 90 11.45 4.48 -0.71
C GLY A 90 11.50 4.08 0.77
N CYS A 91 11.91 5.00 1.66
CA CYS A 91 11.96 4.77 3.10
C CYS A 91 10.58 4.45 3.69
N VAL A 92 9.57 5.25 3.36
CA VAL A 92 8.20 5.04 3.86
C VAL A 92 7.61 3.75 3.30
N MET A 93 7.86 3.42 2.03
CA MET A 93 7.40 2.16 1.44
C MET A 93 8.06 0.94 2.12
N VAL A 94 9.37 1.00 2.42
CA VAL A 94 10.06 -0.08 3.14
C VAL A 94 9.52 -0.24 4.56
N MET A 95 9.34 0.86 5.30
CA MET A 95 8.72 0.81 6.63
C MET A 95 7.32 0.20 6.60
N MET A 96 6.53 0.53 5.58
CA MET A 96 5.19 -0.03 5.38
C MET A 96 5.26 -1.55 5.13
N VAL A 97 6.12 -2.00 4.22
CA VAL A 97 6.32 -3.44 3.96
C VAL A 97 6.79 -4.17 5.22
N SER A 98 7.75 -3.63 5.97
CA SER A 98 8.22 -4.22 7.22
C SER A 98 7.11 -4.32 8.28
N THR A 99 6.25 -3.30 8.36
CA THR A 99 5.10 -3.32 9.30
C THR A 99 4.09 -4.39 8.88
N GLN A 100 3.82 -4.52 7.57
CA GLN A 100 2.92 -5.54 7.04
C GLN A 100 3.45 -6.95 7.25
N THR A 101 4.75 -7.19 7.05
CA THR A 101 5.34 -8.51 7.30
C THR A 101 5.37 -8.85 8.78
N ALA A 102 5.69 -7.89 9.66
CA ALA A 102 5.63 -8.08 11.11
C ALA A 102 4.20 -8.39 11.59
N TRP A 103 3.19 -7.67 11.08
CA TRP A 103 1.79 -7.94 11.39
C TRP A 103 1.34 -9.29 10.84
N GLY A 104 1.71 -9.63 9.60
CA GLY A 104 1.39 -10.91 8.98
C GLY A 104 1.99 -12.09 9.75
N TRP A 105 3.24 -11.95 10.17
CA TRP A 105 3.92 -12.91 11.04
C TRP A 105 3.22 -13.06 12.39
N TRP A 106 2.95 -11.95 13.08
CA TRP A 106 2.26 -11.96 14.37
C TRP A 106 0.87 -12.62 14.27
N THR A 107 0.10 -12.28 13.24
CA THR A 107 -1.21 -12.87 12.97
C THR A 107 -1.09 -14.37 12.66
N GLY A 108 -0.08 -14.78 11.88
CA GLY A 108 0.19 -16.18 11.59
C GLY A 108 0.49 -17.01 12.84
N VAL A 109 1.33 -16.50 13.73
CA VAL A 109 1.64 -17.14 15.03
C VAL A 109 0.38 -17.23 15.91
N ARG A 110 -0.42 -16.16 15.96
CA ARG A 110 -1.70 -16.14 16.70
C ARG A 110 -2.70 -17.15 16.16
N LEU A 111 -2.85 -17.20 14.84
CA LEU A 111 -3.73 -18.17 14.16
C LEU A 111 -3.28 -19.61 14.40
N ALA A 112 -1.98 -19.88 14.34
CA ALA A 112 -1.43 -21.20 14.65
C ALA A 112 -1.70 -21.59 16.10
N GLY A 113 -1.52 -20.66 17.06
CA GLY A 113 -1.87 -20.89 18.46
C GLY A 113 -3.36 -21.12 18.67
N TRP A 114 -4.20 -20.31 18.03
CA TRP A 114 -5.66 -20.46 18.07
C TRP A 114 -6.12 -21.80 17.49
N ALA A 115 -5.50 -22.29 16.41
CA ALA A 115 -5.86 -23.56 15.77
C ALA A 115 -5.69 -24.79 16.69
N HIS A 116 -4.89 -24.67 17.75
CA HIS A 116 -4.67 -25.68 18.79
C HIS A 116 -5.41 -25.38 20.09
N SER A 117 -6.24 -24.32 20.13
CA SER A 117 -6.99 -23.91 21.32
C SER A 117 -8.34 -24.64 21.43
N ALA A 118 -8.88 -24.69 22.65
CA ALA A 118 -10.21 -25.26 22.92
C ALA A 118 -11.33 -24.57 22.11
N GLN A 119 -11.20 -23.28 21.82
CA GLN A 119 -12.17 -22.54 20.99
C GLN A 119 -12.21 -23.05 19.55
N ALA A 120 -11.06 -23.40 18.97
CA ALA A 120 -11.02 -23.98 17.62
C ALA A 120 -11.61 -25.39 17.59
N GLU A 121 -11.44 -26.16 18.67
CA GLU A 121 -12.09 -27.47 18.80
C GLU A 121 -13.60 -27.37 18.99
N GLU A 122 -14.08 -26.40 19.76
CA GLU A 122 -15.51 -26.09 19.87
C GLU A 122 -16.11 -25.66 18.54
N LEU A 123 -15.42 -24.82 17.78
CA LEU A 123 -15.84 -24.44 16.42
C LEU A 123 -15.89 -25.66 15.49
N ARG A 124 -14.86 -26.52 15.51
CA ARG A 124 -14.86 -27.77 14.72
C ARG A 124 -16.02 -28.68 15.12
N ARG A 125 -16.32 -28.79 16.42
CA ARG A 125 -17.49 -29.53 16.92
C ARG A 125 -18.79 -28.90 16.44
N ALA A 126 -18.94 -27.58 16.53
CA ALA A 126 -20.11 -26.86 16.04
C ALA A 126 -20.31 -27.03 14.52
N MET A 127 -19.23 -27.05 13.73
CA MET A 127 -19.30 -27.35 12.30
C MET A 127 -19.75 -28.78 12.01
N ARG A 128 -19.36 -29.78 12.82
CA ARG A 128 -19.89 -31.15 12.69
C ARG A 128 -21.36 -31.26 13.09
N LEU A 129 -21.78 -30.49 14.11
CA LEU A 129 -23.18 -30.39 14.52
C LEU A 129 -24.06 -29.78 13.42
N ARG A 130 -23.51 -28.89 12.58
CA ARG A 130 -24.20 -28.33 11.41
C ARG A 130 -24.70 -29.41 10.44
N GLU A 131 -23.93 -30.47 10.22
CA GLU A 131 -24.32 -31.57 9.33
C GLU A 131 -25.63 -32.23 9.79
N HIS A 132 -25.88 -32.21 11.10
CA HIS A 132 -27.08 -32.75 11.73
C HIS A 132 -28.19 -31.70 11.88
N LEU A 133 -27.84 -30.41 11.93
CA LEU A 133 -28.76 -29.28 12.01
C LEU A 133 -29.42 -28.94 10.67
N ALA A 134 -28.73 -29.16 9.56
CA ALA A 134 -29.24 -28.94 8.21
C ALA A 134 -30.54 -29.71 7.90
N PRO A 135 -30.65 -31.03 8.18
CA PRO A 135 -31.91 -31.76 7.98
C PRO A 135 -33.02 -31.29 8.94
N LEU A 136 -32.70 -30.98 10.20
CA LEU A 136 -33.67 -30.47 11.17
C LEU A 136 -34.27 -29.12 10.74
N LEU A 137 -33.45 -28.23 10.18
CA LEU A 137 -33.92 -26.96 9.61
C LEU A 137 -34.82 -27.16 8.38
N GLN A 138 -34.59 -28.24 7.64
CA GLN A 138 -35.38 -28.60 6.46
C GLN A 138 -36.72 -29.26 6.84
N ASP A 139 -36.78 -29.96 7.98
CA ASP A 139 -38.04 -30.47 8.52
C ASP A 139 -38.87 -29.34 9.18
N LEU A 140 -38.21 -28.44 9.90
CA LEU A 140 -38.85 -27.23 10.47
C LEU A 140 -39.34 -26.26 9.39
N SER A 141 -38.78 -26.30 8.18
CA SER A 141 -39.22 -25.40 7.11
C SER A 141 -40.60 -25.74 6.55
N GLN A 142 -41.09 -26.95 6.83
CA GLN A 142 -42.46 -27.35 6.51
C GLN A 142 -43.50 -26.52 7.29
N TRP A 143 -43.10 -25.98 8.45
CA TRP A 143 -43.97 -25.24 9.37
C TRP A 143 -43.73 -23.73 9.33
N HIS A 144 -42.53 -23.29 8.94
CA HIS A 144 -42.20 -21.87 8.86
C HIS A 144 -41.17 -21.60 7.73
N PRO A 145 -41.24 -20.48 6.99
CA PRO A 145 -40.30 -20.23 5.88
C PRO A 145 -38.91 -19.72 6.31
N LEU A 146 -38.74 -19.25 7.56
CA LEU A 146 -37.46 -18.72 8.04
C LEU A 146 -36.29 -19.73 8.07
N PRO A 147 -36.47 -20.98 8.57
CA PRO A 147 -35.44 -22.02 8.54
C PRO A 147 -34.86 -22.27 7.14
N GLN A 148 -35.71 -22.25 6.10
CA GLN A 148 -35.26 -22.41 4.71
C GLN A 148 -34.38 -21.23 4.26
N LYS A 149 -34.79 -20.00 4.58
CA LYS A 149 -34.01 -18.79 4.26
C LYS A 149 -32.64 -18.80 4.97
N LEU A 150 -32.60 -19.21 6.24
CA LEU A 150 -31.35 -19.34 6.99
C LEU A 150 -30.43 -20.40 6.38
N ASN A 151 -30.95 -21.58 6.04
CA ASN A 151 -30.16 -22.65 5.40
C ASN A 151 -29.57 -22.19 4.05
N ASN A 152 -30.35 -21.45 3.25
CA ASN A 152 -29.87 -20.90 1.98
C ASN A 152 -28.75 -19.87 2.19
N LEU A 153 -28.90 -18.93 3.12
CA LEU A 153 -27.86 -17.94 3.45
C LEU A 153 -26.56 -18.61 3.95
N ILE A 154 -26.68 -19.67 4.74
CA ILE A 154 -25.52 -20.42 5.24
C ILE A 154 -24.80 -21.14 4.09
N LYS A 155 -25.55 -21.76 3.17
CA LYS A 155 -24.98 -22.43 1.98
C LYS A 155 -24.31 -21.44 1.03
N GLU A 156 -24.92 -20.27 0.83
CA GLU A 156 -24.35 -19.20 0.02
C GLU A 156 -23.03 -18.69 0.62
N ALA A 157 -23.02 -18.41 1.93
CA ALA A 157 -21.81 -18.00 2.63
C ALA A 157 -20.68 -19.05 2.57
N GLU A 158 -21.01 -20.34 2.66
CA GLU A 158 -20.02 -21.42 2.54
C GLU A 158 -19.48 -21.58 1.11
N ALA A 159 -20.33 -21.42 0.10
CA ALA A 159 -19.90 -21.47 -1.30
C ALA A 159 -19.02 -20.27 -1.68
N ASP A 160 -19.27 -19.10 -1.08
CA ASP A 160 -18.53 -17.87 -1.35
C ASP A 160 -17.24 -17.75 -0.52
N ALA A 161 -17.15 -18.39 0.64
CA ALA A 161 -15.95 -18.40 1.47
C ALA A 161 -14.66 -18.81 0.72
N PRO A 162 -14.59 -19.95 0.00
CA PRO A 162 -13.39 -20.32 -0.74
C PRO A 162 -13.13 -19.38 -1.92
N ARG A 163 -14.18 -18.92 -2.62
CA ARG A 163 -14.05 -18.02 -3.77
C ARG A 163 -13.43 -16.68 -3.37
N ASN A 164 -13.90 -16.10 -2.28
CA ASN A 164 -13.38 -14.85 -1.73
C ASN A 164 -11.96 -15.02 -1.16
N GLY A 165 -11.66 -16.19 -0.61
CA GLY A 165 -10.32 -16.54 -0.13
C GLY A 165 -9.26 -16.49 -1.24
N TYR A 166 -9.52 -17.12 -2.40
CA TYR A 166 -8.58 -17.09 -3.53
C TYR A 166 -8.31 -15.68 -4.05
N VAL A 167 -9.34 -14.84 -4.13
CA VAL A 167 -9.19 -13.44 -4.57
C VAL A 167 -8.34 -12.64 -3.57
N ALA A 168 -8.56 -12.83 -2.27
CA ALA A 168 -7.75 -12.17 -1.24
C ALA A 168 -6.27 -12.62 -1.30
N VAL A 169 -6.01 -13.92 -1.50
CA VAL A 169 -4.64 -14.45 -1.66
C VAL A 169 -3.98 -13.91 -2.92
N ALA A 170 -4.69 -13.89 -4.05
CA ALA A 170 -4.17 -13.34 -5.30
C ALA A 170 -3.87 -11.83 -5.17
N ALA A 171 -4.77 -11.06 -4.55
CA ALA A 171 -4.56 -9.64 -4.27
C ALA A 171 -3.32 -9.43 -3.39
N LEU A 172 -3.15 -10.23 -2.33
CA LEU A 172 -1.97 -10.19 -1.47
C LEU A 172 -0.68 -10.49 -2.25
N ALA A 173 -0.69 -11.51 -3.10
CA ALA A 173 0.46 -11.88 -3.93
C ALA A 173 0.85 -10.75 -4.89
N VAL A 174 -0.12 -10.11 -5.54
CA VAL A 174 0.15 -8.94 -6.40
C VAL A 174 0.72 -7.79 -5.57
N PHE A 175 0.16 -7.55 -4.38
CA PHE A 175 0.62 -6.48 -3.50
C PHE A 175 2.07 -6.67 -3.04
N LEU A 176 2.44 -7.91 -2.70
CA LEU A 176 3.81 -8.32 -2.34
C LEU A 176 4.83 -8.10 -3.46
N VAL A 177 4.40 -8.06 -4.72
CA VAL A 177 5.29 -7.77 -5.86
C VAL A 177 5.33 -6.27 -6.15
N LEU A 178 4.18 -5.59 -6.11
CA LEU A 178 4.08 -4.18 -6.49
C LEU A 178 4.83 -3.25 -5.53
N GLN A 179 4.74 -3.45 -4.21
CA GLN A 179 5.37 -2.54 -3.25
C GLN A 179 6.90 -2.58 -3.30
N PRO A 180 7.57 -3.76 -3.30
CA PRO A 180 9.03 -3.80 -3.43
C PRO A 180 9.49 -3.30 -4.80
N ALA A 181 8.75 -3.59 -5.88
CA ALA A 181 9.06 -3.08 -7.20
C ALA A 181 9.01 -1.54 -7.23
N ALA A 182 8.00 -0.92 -6.63
CA ALA A 182 7.89 0.52 -6.54
C ALA A 182 9.00 1.14 -5.68
N ALA A 183 9.36 0.51 -4.55
CA ALA A 183 10.49 0.92 -3.72
C ALA A 183 11.81 0.85 -4.49
N ALA A 184 12.11 -0.27 -5.14
CA ALA A 184 13.32 -0.45 -5.95
C ALA A 184 13.40 0.58 -7.07
N LEU A 185 12.28 0.83 -7.77
CA LEU A 185 12.22 1.79 -8.87
C LEU A 185 12.42 3.24 -8.37
N SER A 186 11.88 3.58 -7.20
CA SER A 186 12.10 4.89 -6.58
C SER A 186 13.58 5.14 -6.25
N LEU A 187 14.27 4.13 -5.72
CA LEU A 187 15.70 4.19 -5.39
C LEU A 187 16.56 4.24 -6.65
N LEU A 188 16.22 3.48 -7.69
CA LEU A 188 16.88 3.55 -9.00
C LEU A 188 16.75 4.95 -9.62
N LEU A 189 15.56 5.56 -9.54
CA LEU A 189 15.34 6.93 -10.00
C LEU A 189 16.08 7.96 -9.12
N ALA A 190 16.19 7.72 -7.82
CA ALA A 190 16.94 8.57 -6.89
C ALA A 190 18.45 8.51 -7.14
N ALA A 191 18.99 7.33 -7.46
CA ALA A 191 20.39 7.14 -7.82
C ALA A 191 20.73 7.85 -9.15
N ARG A 192 19.84 7.77 -10.13
CA ARG A 192 20.02 8.45 -11.44
C ARG A 192 19.84 9.96 -11.40
N THR A 193 19.27 10.50 -10.32
CA THR A 193 19.11 11.95 -10.12
C THR A 193 20.28 12.56 -9.34
N GLN A 194 21.38 11.82 -9.15
CA GLN A 194 22.61 12.39 -8.61
C GLN A 194 23.04 13.59 -9.46
N PRO A 195 23.22 14.78 -8.86
CA PRO A 195 24.02 15.80 -9.51
C PRO A 195 25.41 15.21 -9.64
N THR A 196 25.97 15.21 -10.85
CA THR A 196 27.41 15.03 -11.06
C THR A 196 28.12 16.06 -10.20
N ARG A 197 28.56 15.65 -9.01
CA ARG A 197 29.43 16.40 -8.10
C ARG A 197 30.83 16.47 -8.71
N SER A 198 30.93 17.04 -9.90
CA SER A 198 32.18 17.20 -10.63
C SER A 198 32.30 18.56 -11.32
N GLU A 199 31.29 19.43 -11.23
CA GLU A 199 31.35 20.80 -11.78
C GLU A 199 31.50 21.91 -10.71
N ASP A 200 31.20 21.65 -9.43
CA ASP A 200 31.30 22.68 -8.38
C ASP A 200 32.63 22.69 -7.60
N GLN A 201 33.54 21.75 -7.88
CA GLN A 201 34.85 21.70 -7.21
C GLN A 201 35.97 22.40 -8.00
N ASN A 202 35.70 22.82 -9.24
CA ASN A 202 36.66 23.58 -10.06
C ASN A 202 36.37 25.10 -10.11
N VAL A 203 35.33 25.59 -9.43
CA VAL A 203 34.98 27.03 -9.45
C VAL A 203 35.36 27.76 -8.16
N SER A 204 35.88 27.06 -7.14
CA SER A 204 36.05 27.66 -5.81
C SER A 204 37.44 27.60 -5.18
N VAL A 205 38.53 27.34 -5.93
CA VAL A 205 39.90 27.60 -5.44
C VAL A 205 40.86 27.94 -6.59
N THR A 206 40.84 29.19 -7.04
CA THR A 206 42.03 29.95 -7.51
C THR A 206 41.58 31.39 -7.78
N THR A 207 41.24 32.13 -6.72
CA THR A 207 41.47 33.58 -6.72
C THR A 207 42.95 33.79 -6.40
N SER A 208 43.82 33.47 -7.37
CA SER A 208 45.14 34.10 -7.41
C SER A 208 44.98 35.39 -8.20
N LEU A 209 45.24 36.50 -7.52
CA LEU A 209 45.49 37.80 -8.12
C LEU A 209 46.45 37.63 -9.30
N ASP A 210 45.99 37.83 -10.53
CA ASP A 210 46.62 38.73 -11.49
C ASP A 210 45.95 38.73 -12.87
N SER A 211 45.91 39.96 -13.41
CA SER A 211 45.94 40.30 -14.83
C SER A 211 44.67 40.21 -15.70
N GLU A 212 44.18 41.41 -16.03
CA GLU A 212 43.58 41.82 -17.30
C GLU A 212 42.37 41.04 -17.86
N ARG A 213 41.17 41.42 -17.42
CA ARG A 213 40.03 41.75 -18.30
C ARG A 213 38.94 42.44 -17.49
N ARG A 214 38.74 43.74 -17.74
CA ARG A 214 37.62 44.50 -17.15
C ARG A 214 36.29 43.89 -17.62
N PRO A 215 35.34 43.56 -16.74
CA PRO A 215 33.98 43.24 -17.17
C PRO A 215 33.29 44.53 -17.62
N LEU A 216 32.86 44.59 -18.88
CA LEU A 216 32.03 45.67 -19.43
C LEU A 216 30.79 45.82 -18.55
N ARG A 217 30.65 46.98 -17.91
CA ARG A 217 29.50 47.26 -17.03
C ARG A 217 28.39 47.84 -17.88
N THR A 218 27.29 47.10 -18.03
CA THR A 218 26.08 47.67 -18.60
C THR A 218 25.33 48.46 -17.53
N ALA A 219 25.09 49.74 -17.79
CA ALA A 219 24.28 50.59 -16.94
C ALA A 219 23.00 50.98 -17.68
N TYR A 220 21.86 50.89 -16.98
CA TYR A 220 20.56 51.28 -17.52
C TYR A 220 20.36 52.78 -17.28
N LYS A 221 20.36 53.58 -18.34
CA LYS A 221 20.15 55.04 -18.25
C LYS A 221 19.18 55.50 -19.32
N ASN A 222 18.16 56.27 -18.93
CA ASN A 222 17.13 56.82 -19.81
C ASN A 222 16.44 55.77 -20.72
N GLY A 223 16.10 54.59 -20.17
CA GLY A 223 15.32 53.57 -20.88
C GLY A 223 16.10 52.71 -21.89
N ARG A 224 17.43 52.80 -21.95
CA ARG A 224 18.27 51.89 -22.75
C ARG A 224 19.48 51.38 -21.96
N LEU A 225 19.88 50.15 -22.30
CA LEU A 225 21.14 49.55 -21.85
C LEU A 225 22.29 50.18 -22.63
N VAL A 226 23.25 50.77 -21.92
CA VAL A 226 24.48 51.31 -22.49
C VAL A 226 25.67 50.58 -21.88
N LEU A 227 26.62 50.17 -22.72
CA LEU A 227 27.90 49.57 -22.32
C LEU A 227 28.86 50.68 -21.88
N VAL A 228 29.45 50.56 -20.69
CA VAL A 228 30.48 51.46 -20.14
C VAL A 228 31.78 50.70 -19.91
#